data_AF-A0A953A7P1-F1
#
_entry.id   AF-A0A953A7P1-F1
#
_cell.length_a   1.000
_cell.length_b   1.000
_cell.length_c   1.000
_cell.angle_alpha   90.00
_cell.angle_beta   90.00
_cell.angle_gamma   90.00
#
_symmetry.space_group_name_H-M   'P 1'
#
loop_
_entity.id
_entity.type
_entity.pdbx_description
1 polymer ?
#
loop_
_entity_poly.entity_id
_entity_poly.type
_entity_poly.pdbx_seq_one_letter_code
_entity_poly.pdbx_strand_id
1 'polypeptide(L)'
;MNCEELSQLLPDLVEGTLPPALQAEAEAALPLCPECQRELELARQVRTLLSTLQAEYVGLHLPADFERRLLARIHAEQSSLELLDLSSQTLLQWLIDLINLIGALLDPATGTLRLQTQPSA
;
A
#
# COMPACT_ATOMS: atom_id res chain seq x y z
N MET A 1 -7.24 -9.84 -21.17
CA MET A 1 -7.33 -10.17 -19.74
C MET A 1 -7.64 -8.92 -18.94
N ASN A 2 -8.51 -9.05 -17.94
CA ASN A 2 -8.74 -8.01 -16.93
C ASN A 2 -7.73 -8.17 -15.77
N CYS A 3 -7.67 -7.19 -14.86
CA CYS A 3 -6.74 -7.23 -13.71
C CYS A 3 -7.02 -8.40 -12.75
N GLU A 4 -8.28 -8.83 -12.62
CA GLU A 4 -8.70 -9.88 -11.67
C GLU A 4 -8.36 -11.29 -12.18
N GLU A 5 -8.45 -11.51 -13.48
CA GLU A 5 -7.93 -12.69 -14.18
C GLU A 5 -6.40 -12.72 -14.14
N LEU A 6 -5.77 -11.55 -14.30
CA LEU A 6 -4.31 -11.43 -14.24
C LEU A 6 -3.79 -11.76 -12.84
N SER A 7 -4.42 -11.26 -11.78
CA SER A 7 -3.99 -11.53 -10.39
C SER A 7 -4.06 -13.01 -10.03
N GLN A 8 -5.07 -13.73 -10.53
CA GLN A 8 -5.19 -15.19 -10.35
C GLN A 8 -4.09 -15.97 -11.05
N LEU A 9 -3.57 -15.44 -12.17
CA LEU A 9 -2.53 -16.08 -12.97
C LEU A 9 -1.11 -15.69 -12.52
N LEU A 10 -0.95 -14.67 -11.65
CA LEU A 10 0.35 -14.23 -11.15
C LEU A 10 1.19 -15.34 -10.48
N PRO A 11 0.63 -16.22 -9.63
CA PRO A 11 1.41 -17.30 -9.01
C PRO A 11 2.01 -18.25 -10.06
N ASP A 12 1.20 -18.69 -11.02
CA ASP A 12 1.65 -19.58 -12.10
C ASP A 12 2.65 -18.89 -13.04
N LEU A 13 2.49 -17.58 -13.25
CA LEU A 13 3.41 -16.74 -14.02
C LEU A 13 4.76 -16.59 -13.31
N VAL A 14 4.76 -16.48 -11.98
CA VAL A 14 5.99 -16.43 -11.16
C VAL A 14 6.68 -17.78 -11.13
N GLU A 15 5.93 -18.87 -11.00
CA GLU A 15 6.46 -20.24 -10.99
C GLU A 15 6.98 -20.67 -12.37
N GLY A 16 6.42 -20.14 -13.45
CA GLY A 16 6.75 -20.48 -14.83
C GLY A 16 5.99 -21.71 -15.34
N THR A 17 4.82 -21.98 -14.75
CA THR A 17 3.98 -23.14 -15.04
C THR A 17 2.89 -22.86 -16.07
N LEU A 18 2.70 -21.58 -16.44
CA LEU A 18 1.70 -21.18 -17.43
C LEU A 18 2.01 -21.70 -18.84
N PRO A 19 0.98 -22.07 -19.62
CA PRO A 19 1.10 -22.31 -21.05
C PRO A 19 1.65 -21.06 -21.77
N PRO A 20 2.51 -21.22 -22.79
CA PRO A 20 3.19 -20.10 -23.45
C PRO A 20 2.24 -19.09 -24.10
N ALA A 21 1.05 -19.51 -24.54
CA ALA A 21 0.02 -18.62 -25.06
C ALA A 21 -0.56 -17.71 -23.97
N LEU A 22 -0.88 -18.26 -22.80
CA LEU A 22 -1.40 -17.51 -21.65
C LEU A 22 -0.33 -16.63 -21.02
N GLN A 23 0.92 -17.06 -21.02
CA GLN A 23 2.05 -16.25 -20.58
C GLN A 23 2.17 -14.98 -21.42
N ALA A 24 2.13 -15.08 -22.75
CA ALA A 24 2.22 -13.93 -23.64
C ALA A 24 1.04 -12.95 -23.46
N GLU A 25 -0.17 -13.48 -23.24
CA GLU A 25 -1.36 -12.66 -22.94
C GLU A 25 -1.26 -11.96 -21.58
N ALA A 26 -0.78 -12.65 -20.55
CA ALA A 26 -0.56 -12.09 -19.23
C ALA A 26 0.52 -11.00 -19.26
N GLU A 27 1.64 -11.24 -19.94
CA GLU A 27 2.73 -10.27 -20.09
C GLU A 27 2.28 -9.02 -20.87
N ALA A 28 1.43 -9.17 -21.88
CA ALA A 28 0.83 -8.04 -22.59
C ALA A 28 -0.17 -7.25 -21.73
N ALA A 29 -0.80 -7.88 -20.73
CA ALA A 29 -1.76 -7.26 -19.82
C ALA A 29 -1.10 -6.58 -18.60
N LEU A 30 0.09 -7.01 -18.17
CA LEU A 30 0.85 -6.41 -17.06
C LEU A 30 0.98 -4.87 -17.10
N PRO A 31 1.36 -4.22 -18.22
CA PRO A 31 1.51 -2.76 -18.25
C PRO A 31 0.18 -2.01 -18.07
N LEU A 32 -0.97 -2.70 -18.22
CA LEU A 32 -2.29 -2.12 -18.02
C LEU A 32 -2.73 -2.16 -16.54
N CYS A 33 -2.00 -2.87 -15.67
CA CYS A 33 -2.34 -3.04 -14.26
C CYS A 33 -1.10 -2.87 -13.34
N PRO A 34 -0.84 -1.66 -12.81
CA PRO A 34 0.37 -1.39 -12.04
C PRO A 34 0.43 -2.15 -10.70
N GLU A 35 -0.72 -2.49 -10.12
CA GLU A 35 -0.79 -3.32 -8.91
C GLU A 35 -0.31 -4.75 -9.17
N CYS A 36 -0.81 -5.39 -10.23
CA CYS A 36 -0.38 -6.73 -10.62
C CYS A 36 1.12 -6.76 -11.00
N GLN A 37 1.64 -5.67 -11.58
CA GLN A 37 3.08 -5.55 -11.85
C GLN A 37 3.89 -5.53 -10.55
N ARG A 38 3.46 -4.75 -9.55
CA ARG A 38 4.12 -4.71 -8.22
C ARG A 38 4.08 -6.07 -7.54
N GLU A 39 2.95 -6.75 -7.56
CA GLU A 39 2.79 -8.08 -6.97
C GLU A 39 3.72 -9.11 -7.63
N LEU A 40 3.79 -9.11 -8.96
CA LEU A 40 4.69 -9.99 -9.73
C LEU A 40 6.16 -9.76 -9.35
N GLU A 41 6.58 -8.51 -9.26
CA GLU A 41 7.96 -8.15 -8.89
C GLU A 41 8.28 -8.60 -7.47
N LEU A 42 7.36 -8.39 -6.53
CA LEU A 42 7.53 -8.82 -5.13
C LEU A 42 7.64 -10.34 -5.04
N ALA A 43 6.76 -11.07 -5.72
CA ALA A 43 6.81 -12.54 -5.77
C ALA A 43 8.13 -13.06 -6.37
N ARG A 44 8.64 -12.44 -7.45
CA ARG A 44 9.95 -12.78 -8.03
C ARG A 44 11.11 -12.52 -7.09
N GLN A 45 11.08 -11.41 -6.35
CA GLN A 45 12.10 -11.09 -5.34
C GLN A 45 12.10 -12.13 -4.21
N VAL A 46 10.91 -12.50 -3.70
CA VAL A 46 10.76 -13.54 -2.67
C VAL A 46 11.31 -14.88 -3.18
N ARG A 47 10.93 -15.32 -4.38
CA ARG A 47 11.42 -16.56 -4.97
C ARG A 47 12.94 -16.58 -5.11
N THR A 48 13.55 -15.47 -5.54
CA THR A 48 15.00 -15.32 -5.68
C THR A 48 15.72 -15.37 -4.33
N LEU A 49 15.14 -14.74 -3.31
CA LEU A 49 15.68 -14.78 -1.96
C LEU A 49 15.61 -16.20 -1.38
N LEU A 50 14.48 -16.88 -1.52
CA LEU A 50 14.31 -18.26 -1.03
C LEU A 50 15.25 -19.24 -1.76
N SER A 51 15.41 -19.11 -3.08
CA SER A 51 16.33 -19.97 -3.84
C SER A 51 17.78 -19.75 -3.45
N THR A 52 18.17 -18.49 -3.19
CA THR A 52 19.52 -18.14 -2.72
C THR A 52 19.77 -18.70 -1.32
N LEU A 53 18.81 -18.58 -0.40
CA LEU A 53 18.90 -19.16 0.94
C LEU A 53 18.98 -20.69 0.92
N GLN A 54 18.21 -21.36 0.06
CA GLN A 54 18.30 -22.82 -0.10
C GLN A 54 19.65 -23.24 -0.68
N ALA A 55 20.20 -22.46 -1.63
CA ALA A 55 21.51 -22.74 -2.21
C ALA A 55 22.65 -22.54 -1.20
N GLU A 56 22.55 -21.53 -0.34
CA GLU A 56 23.55 -21.22 0.68
C GLU A 56 23.48 -22.17 1.89
N TYR A 57 22.28 -22.65 2.24
CA TYR A 57 22.05 -23.52 3.39
C TYR A 57 21.42 -24.85 2.96
N VAL A 58 22.28 -25.81 2.61
CA VAL A 58 21.90 -27.17 2.14
C VAL A 58 21.02 -27.96 3.14
N GLY A 59 21.06 -27.61 4.43
CA GLY A 59 20.21 -28.23 5.47
C GLY A 59 18.85 -27.55 5.67
N LEU A 60 18.58 -26.44 5.00
CA LEU A 60 17.41 -25.59 5.25
C LEU A 60 16.22 -26.12 4.46
N HIS A 61 15.43 -26.98 5.09
CA HIS A 61 14.16 -27.44 4.54
C HIS A 61 13.07 -26.42 4.82
N LEU A 62 12.70 -25.65 3.81
CA LEU A 62 11.56 -24.76 3.87
C LEU A 62 10.27 -25.58 3.69
N PRO A 63 9.27 -25.42 4.57
CA PRO A 63 7.96 -26.04 4.38
C PRO A 63 7.33 -25.59 3.07
N ALA A 64 6.60 -26.47 2.38
CA ALA A 64 5.98 -26.18 1.07
C ALA A 64 5.04 -24.95 1.10
N ASP A 65 4.43 -24.64 2.24
CA ASP A 65 3.54 -23.48 2.41
C ASP A 65 4.26 -22.19 2.87
N PHE A 66 5.59 -22.23 3.03
CA PHE A 66 6.34 -21.10 3.59
C PHE A 66 6.25 -19.85 2.72
N GLU A 67 6.42 -20.00 1.41
CA GLU A 67 6.34 -18.88 0.45
C GLU A 67 4.95 -18.22 0.46
N ARG A 68 3.87 -19.03 0.41
CA ARG A 68 2.50 -18.53 0.50
C ARG A 68 2.23 -17.78 1.81
N ARG A 69 2.74 -18.29 2.95
CA ARG A 69 2.60 -17.61 4.25
C ARG A 69 3.39 -16.31 4.32
N LEU A 70 4.59 -16.28 3.74
CA LEU A 70 5.43 -15.09 3.70
C LEU A 70 4.78 -14.00 2.84
N LEU A 71 4.31 -14.34 1.64
CA LEU A 71 3.58 -13.42 0.78
C LEU A 71 2.32 -12.88 1.45
N ALA A 72 1.50 -13.74 2.05
CA ALA A 72 0.30 -13.31 2.78
C ALA A 72 0.63 -12.35 3.93
N ARG A 73 1.75 -12.57 4.63
CA ARG A 73 2.19 -11.69 5.71
C ARG A 73 2.65 -10.32 5.21
N ILE A 74 3.39 -10.27 4.11
CA ILE A 74 3.85 -9.02 3.49
C ILE A 74 2.65 -8.15 3.06
N HIS A 75 1.60 -8.76 2.48
CA HIS A 75 0.38 -8.03 2.09
C HIS A 75 -0.40 -7.51 3.30
N ALA A 76 -0.50 -8.31 4.36
CA ALA A 76 -1.14 -7.89 5.62
C ALA A 76 -0.40 -6.72 6.29
N GLU A 77 0.94 -6.69 6.22
CA GLU A 77 1.72 -5.58 6.79
C GLU A 77 1.65 -4.32 5.92
N GLN A 78 1.70 -4.43 4.59
CA GLN A 78 1.53 -3.28 3.69
C GLN A 78 0.17 -2.59 3.89
N SER A 79 -0.93 -3.37 3.96
CA SER A 79 -2.26 -2.82 4.24
C SER A 79 -2.36 -2.17 5.63
N SER A 80 -1.69 -2.72 6.64
CA SER A 80 -1.64 -2.11 7.98
C SER A 80 -0.89 -0.79 8.01
N LEU A 81 0.19 -0.67 7.23
CA LEU A 81 0.98 0.57 7.11
C LEU A 81 0.20 1.65 6.35
N GLU A 82 -0.56 1.29 5.32
CA GLU A 82 -1.46 2.23 4.62
C GLU A 82 -2.58 2.75 5.55
N LEU A 83 -3.15 1.90 6.40
CA LEU A 83 -4.15 2.33 7.40
C LEU A 83 -3.56 3.26 8.46
N LEU A 84 -2.34 2.95 8.93
CA LEU A 84 -1.59 3.83 9.83
C LEU A 84 -1.28 5.16 9.17
N ASP A 85 -0.84 5.17 7.91
CA ASP A 85 -0.55 6.38 7.15
C ASP A 85 -1.81 7.25 6.97
N LEU A 86 -2.93 6.66 6.55
CA LEU A 86 -4.23 7.35 6.43
C LEU A 86 -4.70 7.95 7.77
N SER A 87 -4.56 7.20 8.86
CA SER A 87 -4.90 7.71 10.20
C SER A 87 -3.97 8.86 10.62
N SER A 88 -2.67 8.76 10.32
CA SER A 88 -1.67 9.76 10.68
C SER A 88 -1.82 11.05 9.88
N GLN A 89 -2.16 10.95 8.59
CA GLN A 89 -2.44 12.11 7.73
C GLN A 89 -3.71 12.83 8.18
N THR A 90 -4.76 12.09 8.53
CA THR A 90 -6.01 12.67 9.03
C THR A 90 -5.81 13.33 10.39
N LEU A 91 -5.01 12.72 11.28
CA LEU A 91 -4.65 13.30 12.58
C LEU A 91 -3.76 14.54 12.44
N LEU A 92 -2.81 14.54 11.50
CA LEU A 92 -1.96 15.69 11.23
C LEU A 92 -2.79 16.87 10.69
N GLN A 93 -3.72 16.59 9.77
CA GLN A 93 -4.63 17.60 9.22
C GLN A 93 -5.51 18.20 10.32
N TRP A 94 -6.07 17.36 11.20
CA TRP A 94 -6.85 17.83 12.34
C TRP A 94 -6.02 18.69 13.31
N LEU A 95 -4.76 18.30 13.56
CA LEU A 95 -3.85 19.05 14.41
C LEU A 95 -3.51 20.42 13.80
N ILE A 96 -3.28 20.49 12.49
CA ILE A 96 -3.05 21.74 11.76
C ILE A 96 -4.27 22.65 11.85
N ASP A 97 -5.47 22.12 11.62
CA ASP A 97 -6.72 22.89 11.70
C ASP A 97 -6.97 23.43 13.12
N LEU A 98 -6.68 22.63 14.15
CA LEU A 98 -6.78 23.06 15.54
C LEU A 98 -5.78 24.18 15.87
N ILE A 99 -4.54 24.07 15.42
CA ILE A 99 -3.51 25.12 15.59
C ILE A 99 -3.93 26.40 14.85
N ASN A 100 -4.47 26.29 13.63
CA ASN A 100 -4.97 27.43 12.88
C ASN A 100 -6.18 28.09 13.55
N LEU A 101 -7.10 27.31 14.14
CA LEU A 101 -8.26 27.82 14.88
C LEU A 101 -7.83 28.54 16.16
N ILE A 102 -6.90 27.96 16.91
CA ILE A 102 -6.32 28.58 18.11
C ILE A 102 -5.52 29.84 17.73
N GLY A 103 -4.76 29.79 16.64
CA GLY A 103 -4.02 30.92 16.09
C GLY A 103 -4.95 32.06 15.66
N ALA A 104 -6.06 31.77 14.99
CA ALA A 104 -7.09 32.74 14.64
C ALA A 104 -7.79 33.34 15.88
N LEU A 105 -7.95 32.55 16.95
CA LEU A 105 -8.52 33.01 18.22
C LEU A 105 -7.56 33.92 19.00
N LEU A 106 -6.25 33.67 18.86
CA LEU A 106 -5.17 34.41 19.51
C LEU A 106 -4.64 35.57 18.67
N ASP A 107 -5.07 35.70 17.41
CA ASP A 107 -4.62 36.74 16.50
C ASP A 107 -5.02 38.12 17.06
N PRO A 108 -4.07 38.93 17.55
CA PRO A 108 -4.37 40.25 18.12
C PRO A 108 -4.88 41.25 17.07
N ALA A 109 -4.92 40.87 15.79
CA ALA A 109 -5.50 41.66 14.71
C ALA A 109 -7.04 41.68 14.69
N THR A 110 -7.73 40.75 15.37
CA THR A 110 -9.18 40.86 15.64
C THR A 110 -9.45 41.61 16.94
N GLY A 111 -8.79 42.75 17.10
CA GLY A 111 -9.24 43.85 17.98
C GLY A 111 -10.54 44.50 17.52
N THR A 112 -11.52 43.72 17.06
CA THR A 112 -12.90 44.18 16.83
C THR A 112 -13.87 43.09 17.25
N LEU A 113 -14.09 42.99 18.56
CA LEU A 113 -15.38 42.53 19.08
C LEU A 113 -16.46 43.41 18.42
N ARG A 114 -17.09 42.89 17.37
CA ARG A 114 -18.42 43.28 16.94
C ARG A 114 -19.38 43.03 18.11
N LEU A 115 -19.47 43.99 19.02
CA LEU A 115 -20.65 44.21 19.82
C LEU A 115 -21.44 45.33 19.14
N GLN A 116 -22.10 44.96 18.05
CA GLN A 116 -23.31 45.65 17.65
C GLN A 116 -24.36 45.42 18.73
N THR A 117 -24.45 46.36 19.67
CA THR A 117 -25.69 46.65 20.39
C THR A 117 -25.88 48.15 20.36
N GLN A 118 -26.61 48.57 19.32
CA GLN A 118 -27.40 49.79 19.26
C GLN A 118 -28.21 49.93 20.57
N PRO A 119 -28.33 51.12 21.17
CA PRO A 119 -29.60 51.81 20.99
C PRO A 119 -29.50 53.34 20.86
N SER A 120 -30.53 53.84 20.19
CA SER A 120 -31.01 55.20 20.01
C SER A 120 -31.18 56.03 21.29
N ALA A 121 -30.71 57.28 21.26
CA ALA A 121 -31.41 58.50 21.71
C ALA A 121 -30.71 59.73 21.13
#